data_AF-A0A4V3WNA5-F1
#
_entry.id   AF-A0A4V3WNA5-F1
#
_cell.length_a   1.000
_cell.length_b   1.000
_cell.length_c   1.000
_cell.angle_alpha   90.00
_cell.angle_beta   90.00
_cell.angle_gamma   90.00
#
_symmetry.space_group_name_H-M   'P 1'
#
loop_
_entity.id
_entity.type
_entity.pdbx_description
1 polymer ?
#
loop_
_entity_poly.entity_id
_entity_poly.type
_entity_poly.pdbx_seq_one_letter_code
_entity_poly.pdbx_strand_id
1 'polypeptide(L)'
;MIDNFRIYMYTPPISFAFTTPSESLFYTHLLNISSNPFFTQNPNEANLFFIPFPPDLSPRKISRLVRDLRVNSPFWNRSLGADHFYLSRGGIGFASDRNILELKKNAVQISCFPATPGNFIPHKDITLPPLTTSNHPREPLNNKTSSPTFLGFTKKLGQSSFIKELEGDPEFLIVDVDDDASEFDLGEIIASSKFCLFLYGTGGDVSWLGEALRLGCVPVLISDRPIQDLPLMDVLKWSEIAVFVGTSGGGIGELKGLLGGIGGERYDRMRGLGVTAAQHFVWNDSPQPFDAFHMVMYQLWLRRHVIRYARREEWV
;
A
#
# COMPACT_ATOMS: atom_id res chain seq x y z
N MET A 1 -11.20 18.31 -9.84
CA MET A 1 -11.87 17.96 -8.56
C MET A 1 -10.89 17.87 -7.39
N ILE A 2 -9.68 17.32 -7.62
CA ILE A 2 -8.56 17.36 -6.68
C ILE A 2 -7.91 18.77 -6.58
N ASP A 3 -8.16 19.67 -7.53
CA ASP A 3 -7.44 20.96 -7.69
C ASP A 3 -7.59 21.93 -6.50
N ASN A 4 -8.64 21.75 -5.69
CA ASN A 4 -8.89 22.52 -4.47
C ASN A 4 -8.46 21.78 -3.19
N PHE A 5 -7.80 20.63 -3.33
CA PHE A 5 -7.34 19.84 -2.19
C PHE A 5 -6.06 20.43 -1.62
N ARG A 6 -6.11 20.86 -0.36
CA ARG A 6 -4.99 21.49 0.33
C ARG A 6 -4.61 20.74 1.60
N ILE A 7 -3.30 20.62 1.80
CA ILE A 7 -2.68 19.99 2.95
C ILE A 7 -1.75 21.00 3.61
N TYR A 8 -1.97 21.21 4.90
CA TYR A 8 -1.03 21.92 5.75
C TYR A 8 -0.12 20.92 6.47
N MET A 9 1.16 21.25 6.59
CA MET A 9 2.14 20.40 7.27
C MET A 9 2.60 21.08 8.55
N TYR A 10 2.52 20.38 9.68
CA TYR A 10 3.18 20.86 10.88
C TYR A 10 4.70 20.81 10.71
N THR A 11 5.41 21.74 11.35
CA THR A 11 6.88 21.75 11.33
C THR A 11 7.42 20.81 12.41
N PRO A 12 8.21 19.78 12.09
CA PRO A 12 8.84 18.96 13.10
C PRO A 12 9.96 19.74 13.80
N PRO A 13 10.23 19.51 15.09
CA PRO A 13 11.30 20.20 15.82
C PRO A 13 12.70 19.82 15.33
N ILE A 14 12.85 18.63 14.73
CA ILE A 14 14.10 18.07 14.23
C ILE A 14 13.82 17.44 12.87
N SER A 15 14.72 17.65 11.90
CA SER A 15 14.66 16.97 10.61
C SER A 15 14.91 15.47 10.75
N PHE A 16 14.17 14.66 10.01
CA PHE A 16 14.33 13.22 9.97
C PHE A 16 14.03 12.70 8.56
N ALA A 17 14.41 11.45 8.31
CA ALA A 17 14.08 10.74 7.09
C ALA A 17 13.34 9.44 7.41
N PHE A 18 12.53 8.97 6.47
CA PHE A 18 11.99 7.62 6.52
C PHE A 18 13.06 6.64 6.00
N THR A 19 12.98 5.39 6.43
CA THR A 19 13.96 4.35 6.06
C THR A 19 13.48 3.48 4.90
N THR A 20 12.17 3.44 4.65
CA THR A 20 11.61 2.64 3.56
C THR A 20 11.51 3.45 2.28
N PRO A 21 11.75 2.84 1.10
CA PRO A 21 11.72 3.58 -0.16
C PRO A 21 10.37 4.28 -0.42
N SER A 22 9.24 3.58 -0.24
CA SER A 22 7.91 4.15 -0.47
C SER A 22 7.57 5.30 0.49
N GLU A 23 7.89 5.19 1.78
CA GLU A 23 7.65 6.31 2.73
C GLU A 23 8.53 7.51 2.40
N SER A 24 9.80 7.27 2.05
CA SER A 24 10.75 8.33 1.69
C SER A 24 10.34 9.06 0.42
N LEU A 25 9.89 8.35 -0.62
CA LEU A 25 9.39 8.95 -1.85
C LEU A 25 8.13 9.77 -1.58
N PHE A 26 7.14 9.19 -0.91
CA PHE A 26 5.91 9.90 -0.56
C PHE A 26 6.19 11.16 0.27
N TYR A 27 7.05 11.06 1.29
CA TYR A 27 7.39 12.20 2.14
C TYR A 27 8.17 13.29 1.39
N THR A 28 9.11 12.89 0.54
CA THR A 28 9.91 13.83 -0.28
C THR A 28 9.03 14.59 -1.26
N HIS A 29 8.11 13.90 -1.95
CA HIS A 29 7.14 14.53 -2.84
C HIS A 29 6.16 15.42 -2.09
N LEU A 30 5.70 15.01 -0.91
CA LEU A 30 4.82 15.83 -0.07
C LEU A 30 5.52 17.14 0.37
N LEU A 31 6.81 17.06 0.72
CA LEU A 31 7.61 18.22 1.14
C LEU A 31 8.04 19.14 -0.02
N ASN A 32 8.00 18.68 -1.27
CA ASN A 32 8.45 19.49 -2.40
C ASN A 32 7.41 20.57 -2.75
N ILE A 33 7.42 21.66 -2.00
CA ILE A 33 6.48 22.80 -2.13
C ILE A 33 6.45 23.37 -3.56
N SER A 34 7.58 23.31 -4.29
CA SER A 34 7.67 23.88 -5.63
C SER A 34 6.90 23.09 -6.70
N SER A 35 6.71 21.78 -6.48
CA SER A 35 6.04 20.88 -7.43
C SER A 35 4.76 20.25 -6.88
N ASN A 36 4.51 20.36 -5.57
CA ASN A 36 3.34 19.77 -4.92
C ASN A 36 2.13 20.72 -4.96
N PRO A 37 1.12 20.46 -5.82
CA PRO A 37 -0.06 21.31 -5.93
C PRO A 37 -0.96 21.23 -4.69
N PHE A 38 -0.76 20.25 -3.81
CA PHE A 38 -1.58 20.04 -2.62
C PHE A 38 -1.12 20.84 -1.42
N PHE A 39 0.09 21.41 -1.45
CA PHE A 39 0.60 22.15 -0.30
C PHE A 39 -0.11 23.50 -0.13
N THR A 40 -0.33 23.90 1.13
CA THR A 40 -0.68 25.28 1.51
C THR A 40 0.10 25.72 2.76
N GLN A 41 0.53 26.98 2.78
CA GLN A 41 1.08 27.61 3.98
C GLN A 41 -0.01 28.15 4.90
N ASN A 42 -1.23 28.33 4.39
CA ASN A 42 -2.36 28.82 5.16
C ASN A 42 -3.17 27.65 5.72
N PRO A 43 -3.10 27.36 7.04
CA PRO A 43 -3.81 26.22 7.60
C PRO A 43 -5.34 26.37 7.55
N ASN A 44 -5.87 27.59 7.31
CA ASN A 44 -7.31 27.79 7.16
C ASN A 44 -7.84 27.31 5.79
N GLU A 45 -6.97 27.21 4.79
CA GLU A 45 -7.30 26.63 3.48
C GLU A 45 -7.21 25.11 3.47
N ALA A 46 -6.54 24.52 4.47
CA ALA A 46 -6.24 23.10 4.50
C ALA A 46 -7.49 22.25 4.74
N ASN A 47 -7.60 21.19 3.93
CA ASN A 47 -8.55 20.11 4.13
C ASN A 47 -8.00 19.07 5.10
N LEU A 48 -6.71 18.73 5.00
CA LEU A 48 -6.03 17.79 5.88
C LEU A 48 -4.71 18.36 6.44
N PHE A 49 -4.25 17.77 7.54
CA PHE A 49 -3.07 18.18 8.29
C PHE A 49 -2.09 17.04 8.42
N PHE A 50 -0.89 17.20 7.87
CA PHE A 50 0.17 16.21 8.03
C PHE A 50 0.92 16.41 9.34
N ILE A 51 1.08 15.32 10.10
CA ILE A 51 1.86 15.28 11.34
C ILE A 51 3.19 14.55 11.08
N PRO A 52 4.31 15.28 10.92
CA PRO A 52 5.61 14.65 10.79
C PRO A 52 6.16 14.19 12.13
N PHE A 53 6.57 12.94 12.22
CA PHE A 53 7.45 12.45 13.27
C PHE A 53 8.36 11.32 12.78
N PRO A 54 9.54 11.12 13.41
CA PRO A 54 10.46 10.05 13.06
C PRO A 54 9.82 8.65 13.15
N PRO A 55 10.18 7.69 12.27
CA PRO A 55 9.58 6.35 12.27
C PRO A 55 9.74 5.56 13.57
N ASP A 56 10.81 5.83 14.32
CA ASP A 56 11.21 5.16 15.55
C ASP A 56 10.72 5.86 16.83
N LEU A 57 9.87 6.87 16.69
CA LEU A 57 9.41 7.68 17.82
C LEU A 57 8.54 6.83 18.77
N SER A 58 8.93 6.76 20.05
CA SER A 58 8.20 5.94 21.02
C SER A 58 6.77 6.46 21.26
N PRO A 59 5.80 5.59 21.62
CA PRO A 59 4.42 6.01 21.89
C PRO A 59 4.31 7.14 22.92
N ARG A 60 5.21 7.17 23.92
CA ARG A 60 5.25 8.25 24.92
C ARG A 60 5.63 9.60 24.30
N LYS A 61 6.55 9.63 23.35
CA LYS A 61 6.95 10.85 22.63
C LYS A 61 5.88 11.27 21.63
N ILE A 62 5.23 10.34 20.94
CA ILE A 62 4.07 10.61 20.07
C ILE A 62 2.91 11.22 20.89
N SER A 63 2.62 10.70 22.09
CA SER A 63 1.59 11.26 22.97
C SER A 63 1.89 12.73 23.34
N ARG A 64 3.15 13.05 23.63
CA ARG A 64 3.58 14.43 23.89
C ARG A 64 3.41 15.32 22.67
N LEU A 65 3.81 14.85 21.47
CA LEU A 65 3.61 15.58 20.23
C LEU A 65 2.14 15.94 20.01
N VAL A 66 1.23 14.98 20.16
CA VAL A 66 -0.22 15.21 20.01
C VAL A 66 -0.76 16.15 21.09
N ARG A 67 -0.25 16.05 22.32
CA ARG A 67 -0.57 17.01 23.40
C ARG A 67 -0.15 18.42 23.02
N ASP A 68 1.03 18.59 22.45
CA ASP A 68 1.55 19.90 22.04
C ASP A 68 0.73 20.46 20.87
N LEU A 69 0.36 19.63 19.89
CA LEU A 69 -0.57 20.03 18.82
C LEU A 69 -1.92 20.49 19.37
N ARG A 70 -2.45 19.78 20.37
CA ARG A 70 -3.71 20.14 21.05
C ARG A 70 -3.66 21.51 21.70
N VAL A 71 -2.54 21.87 22.33
CA VAL A 71 -2.38 23.13 23.06
C VAL A 71 -2.06 24.27 22.10
N ASN A 72 -1.19 24.03 21.14
CA ASN A 72 -0.60 25.09 20.30
C ASN A 72 -1.33 25.30 18.97
N SER A 73 -2.27 24.42 18.59
CA SER A 73 -2.97 24.49 17.31
C SER A 73 -4.48 24.32 17.49
N PRO A 74 -5.31 25.23 16.93
CA PRO A 74 -6.77 25.09 16.99
C PRO A 74 -7.28 23.91 16.16
N PHE A 75 -6.49 23.42 15.21
CA PHE A 75 -6.90 22.44 14.20
C PHE A 75 -7.00 21.02 14.75
N TRP A 76 -6.24 20.64 15.77
CA TRP A 76 -6.44 19.32 16.39
C TRP A 76 -7.81 19.23 17.08
N ASN A 77 -8.15 20.23 17.90
CA ASN A 77 -9.37 20.18 18.73
C ASN A 77 -10.66 20.29 17.92
N ARG A 78 -10.64 20.93 16.75
CA ARG A 78 -11.85 21.05 15.92
C ARG A 78 -12.32 19.71 15.38
N SER A 79 -11.47 18.69 15.29
CA SER A 79 -11.79 17.39 14.70
C SER A 79 -11.40 16.20 15.59
N LEU A 80 -10.75 16.46 16.72
CA LEU A 80 -10.05 15.46 17.54
C LEU A 80 -9.01 14.66 16.73
N GLY A 81 -8.38 15.29 15.75
CA GLY A 81 -7.40 14.66 14.87
C GLY A 81 -7.99 13.98 13.62
N ALA A 82 -9.31 14.06 13.38
CA ALA A 82 -9.93 13.37 12.25
C ALA A 82 -9.51 13.91 10.87
N ASP A 83 -9.15 15.21 10.78
CA ASP A 83 -8.56 15.82 9.58
C ASP A 83 -7.03 15.74 9.56
N HIS A 84 -6.43 14.87 10.38
CA HIS A 84 -4.97 14.68 10.42
C HIS A 84 -4.58 13.36 9.78
N PHE A 85 -3.34 13.29 9.32
CA PHE A 85 -2.73 12.06 8.85
C PHE A 85 -1.24 12.00 9.16
N TYR A 86 -0.68 10.79 9.19
CA TYR A 86 0.72 10.55 9.50
C TYR A 86 1.25 9.29 8.79
N LEU A 87 2.57 9.21 8.63
CA LEU A 87 3.27 8.04 8.11
C LEU A 87 3.79 7.18 9.27
N SER A 88 3.60 5.87 9.17
CA SER A 88 4.17 4.90 10.11
C SER A 88 4.21 3.51 9.48
N ARG A 89 5.41 3.03 9.12
CA ARG A 89 5.66 1.65 8.66
C ARG A 89 4.97 0.60 9.53
N GLY A 90 5.26 0.62 10.83
CA GLY A 90 4.76 -0.37 11.79
C GLY A 90 3.33 -0.12 12.27
N GLY A 91 2.78 1.05 11.92
CA GLY A 91 1.53 1.56 12.48
C GLY A 91 1.61 1.83 13.99
N ILE A 92 0.55 2.44 14.50
CA ILE A 92 0.40 2.71 15.94
C ILE A 92 -0.57 1.68 16.52
N GLY A 93 -0.13 0.96 17.56
CA GLY A 93 -0.98 0.02 18.29
C GLY A 93 -1.95 0.73 19.24
N PHE A 94 -2.90 -0.02 19.79
CA PHE A 94 -3.81 0.50 20.80
C PHE A 94 -3.08 0.77 22.13
N ALA A 95 -3.35 1.93 22.72
CA ALA A 95 -2.85 2.32 24.03
C ALA A 95 -3.96 2.98 24.86
N SER A 96 -3.84 2.95 26.19
CA SER A 96 -4.76 3.63 27.12
C SER A 96 -4.56 5.15 27.17
N ASP A 97 -3.43 5.64 26.65
CA ASP A 97 -3.17 7.07 26.52
C ASP A 97 -4.16 7.71 25.53
N ARG A 98 -4.88 8.73 26.00
CA ARG A 98 -5.91 9.43 25.21
C ARG A 98 -5.38 9.96 23.88
N ASN A 99 -4.18 10.53 23.85
CA ASN A 99 -3.63 11.15 22.66
C ASN A 99 -3.26 10.11 21.61
N ILE A 100 -2.69 8.98 22.04
CA ILE A 100 -2.43 7.84 21.14
C ILE A 100 -3.72 7.22 20.64
N LEU A 101 -4.72 7.08 21.51
CA LEU A 101 -6.02 6.53 21.13
C LEU A 101 -6.73 7.40 20.10
N GLU A 102 -6.78 8.73 20.31
CA GLU A 102 -7.34 9.68 19.35
C GLU A 102 -6.55 9.69 18.03
N LEU A 103 -5.21 9.73 18.09
CA LEU A 103 -4.37 9.66 16.89
C LEU A 103 -4.65 8.40 16.08
N LYS A 104 -4.70 7.23 16.73
CA LYS A 104 -4.95 5.95 16.04
C LYS A 104 -6.36 5.88 15.45
N LYS A 105 -7.38 6.23 16.24
CA LYS A 105 -8.78 6.07 15.85
C LYS A 105 -9.28 7.14 14.89
N ASN A 106 -8.75 8.36 14.95
CA ASN A 106 -9.28 9.51 14.22
C ASN A 106 -8.38 9.90 13.04
N ALA A 107 -7.06 10.02 13.23
CA ALA A 107 -6.15 10.48 12.18
C ALA A 107 -5.79 9.37 11.21
N VAL A 108 -5.77 9.63 9.91
CA VAL A 108 -5.45 8.64 8.87
C VAL A 108 -4.01 8.17 9.00
N GLN A 109 -3.80 6.87 9.22
CA GLN A 109 -2.46 6.28 9.19
C GLN A 109 -2.12 5.86 7.77
N ILE A 110 -0.93 6.20 7.32
CA ILE A 110 -0.34 5.69 6.09
C ILE A 110 0.80 4.72 6.46
N SER A 111 0.72 3.47 6.01
CA SER A 111 1.70 2.40 6.31
C SER A 111 2.27 1.77 5.04
N CYS A 112 3.40 1.09 5.14
CA CYS A 112 3.89 0.26 4.04
C CYS A 112 3.01 -0.99 3.86
N PHE A 113 2.94 -1.51 2.62
CA PHE A 113 2.37 -2.83 2.36
C PHE A 113 3.42 -3.92 2.62
N PRO A 114 3.07 -5.02 3.31
CA PRO A 114 1.86 -5.23 4.10
C PRO A 114 1.91 -4.46 5.42
N ALA A 115 0.75 -4.05 5.91
CA ALA A 115 0.63 -3.36 7.20
C ALA A 115 0.73 -4.35 8.37
N THR A 116 1.23 -3.87 9.51
CA THR A 116 1.33 -4.68 10.73
C THR A 116 -0.07 -5.14 11.19
N PRO A 117 -0.27 -6.45 11.40
CA PRO A 117 -1.54 -6.99 11.90
C PRO A 117 -1.98 -6.29 13.20
N GLY A 118 -3.27 -5.97 13.32
CA GLY A 118 -3.84 -5.31 14.50
C GLY A 118 -3.58 -3.79 14.58
N ASN A 119 -2.64 -3.25 13.79
CA ASN A 119 -2.32 -1.82 13.77
C ASN A 119 -2.87 -1.11 12.52
N PHE A 120 -3.78 -1.70 11.76
CA PHE A 120 -4.39 -1.11 10.57
C PHE A 120 -5.91 -1.07 10.71
N ILE A 121 -6.53 0.07 10.38
CA ILE A 121 -7.98 0.27 10.43
C ILE A 121 -8.51 0.37 8.98
N PRO A 122 -9.16 -0.68 8.44
CA PRO A 122 -9.38 -0.81 6.99
C PRO A 122 -10.22 0.30 6.34
N HIS A 123 -11.19 0.85 7.07
CA HIS A 123 -12.08 1.88 6.54
C HIS A 123 -11.48 3.29 6.55
N LYS A 124 -10.28 3.48 7.14
CA LYS A 124 -9.65 4.79 7.33
C LYS A 124 -8.19 4.82 6.92
N ASP A 125 -7.42 3.79 7.24
CA ASP A 125 -5.98 3.80 7.01
C ASP A 125 -5.68 3.52 5.52
N ILE A 126 -4.47 3.88 5.10
CA ILE A 126 -3.98 3.76 3.72
C ILE A 126 -2.69 2.97 3.74
N THR A 127 -2.53 2.11 2.73
CA THR A 127 -1.28 1.40 2.50
C THR A 127 -0.59 1.97 1.28
N LEU A 128 0.70 2.27 1.40
CA LEU A 128 1.56 2.67 0.28
C LEU A 128 1.77 1.49 -0.66
N PRO A 129 1.60 1.67 -1.99
CA PRO A 129 2.07 0.71 -2.97
C PRO A 129 3.55 0.38 -2.74
N PRO A 130 3.93 -0.92 -2.72
CA PRO A 130 5.32 -1.29 -2.58
C PRO A 130 6.14 -0.75 -3.76
N LEU A 131 7.36 -0.31 -3.49
CA LEU A 131 8.27 0.06 -4.56
C LEU A 131 8.63 -1.19 -5.36
N THR A 132 8.42 -1.14 -6.66
CA THR A 132 8.80 -2.23 -7.56
C THR A 132 10.32 -2.28 -7.63
N THR A 133 10.91 -3.46 -7.43
CA THR A 133 12.38 -3.61 -7.35
C THR A 133 13.09 -3.42 -8.68
N SER A 134 12.37 -3.49 -9.81
CA SER A 134 12.96 -3.27 -11.14
C SER A 134 12.86 -1.81 -11.55
N ASN A 135 14.00 -1.11 -11.51
CA ASN A 135 14.17 0.30 -11.87
C ASN A 135 14.17 0.56 -13.39
N HIS A 136 13.88 -0.45 -14.21
CA HIS A 136 13.88 -0.30 -15.65
C HIS A 136 12.46 -0.05 -16.15
N PRO A 137 12.22 1.06 -16.89
CA PRO A 137 10.99 1.23 -17.66
C PRO A 137 10.98 0.17 -18.76
N ARG A 138 10.44 -0.99 -18.44
CA ARG A 138 10.12 -2.00 -19.44
C ARG A 138 8.77 -1.60 -20.00
N GLU A 139 8.70 -1.44 -21.32
CA GLU A 139 7.40 -1.35 -21.98
C GLU A 139 6.54 -2.55 -21.53
N PRO A 140 5.21 -2.38 -21.36
CA PRO A 140 4.33 -3.54 -21.25
C PRO A 140 4.70 -4.49 -22.38
N LEU A 141 4.91 -5.77 -22.08
CA LEU A 141 5.35 -6.75 -23.08
C LEU A 141 4.27 -6.83 -24.17
N ASN A 142 4.38 -5.96 -25.17
CA ASN A 142 3.41 -5.80 -26.24
C ASN A 142 3.45 -7.09 -27.05
N ASN A 143 2.30 -7.77 -27.13
CA ASN A 143 1.98 -8.77 -28.14
C ASN A 143 2.97 -9.94 -28.34
N LYS A 144 3.69 -10.40 -27.32
CA LYS A 144 4.11 -11.81 -27.34
C LYS A 144 2.90 -12.66 -26.98
N THR A 145 2.14 -13.07 -27.99
CA THR A 145 1.09 -14.10 -27.95
C THR A 145 1.67 -15.50 -27.69
N SER A 146 2.66 -15.61 -26.81
CA SER A 146 3.09 -16.88 -26.27
C SER A 146 2.12 -17.26 -25.17
N SER A 147 1.39 -18.36 -25.37
CA SER A 147 0.61 -18.99 -24.31
C SER A 147 1.48 -19.12 -23.05
N PRO A 148 0.94 -18.83 -21.84
CA PRO A 148 1.70 -18.99 -20.61
C PRO A 148 2.24 -20.43 -20.51
N THR A 149 3.53 -20.54 -20.19
CA THR A 149 4.25 -21.81 -20.04
C THR A 149 3.94 -22.47 -18.70
N PHE A 150 3.74 -21.65 -17.66
CA PHE A 150 3.49 -22.12 -16.30
C PHE A 150 2.08 -21.75 -15.84
N LEU A 151 1.45 -22.62 -15.06
CA LEU A 151 0.19 -22.32 -14.39
C LEU A 151 0.42 -21.25 -13.32
N GLY A 152 1.49 -21.37 -12.53
CA GLY A 152 1.79 -20.43 -11.47
C GLY A 152 3.27 -20.18 -11.25
N PHE A 153 3.58 -18.98 -10.74
CA PHE A 153 4.93 -18.59 -10.35
C PHE A 153 4.94 -17.94 -8.97
N THR A 154 5.98 -18.20 -8.17
CA THR A 154 6.22 -17.47 -6.93
C THR A 154 7.71 -17.22 -6.70
N LYS A 155 8.02 -16.06 -6.13
CA LYS A 155 9.32 -15.84 -5.50
C LYS A 155 9.31 -16.51 -4.13
N LYS A 156 10.34 -17.28 -3.83
CA LYS A 156 10.49 -17.97 -2.55
C LYS A 156 11.24 -17.07 -1.58
N LEU A 157 10.63 -16.82 -0.43
CA LEU A 157 11.29 -16.19 0.72
C LEU A 157 11.16 -17.16 1.90
N GLY A 158 12.24 -17.88 2.21
CA GLY A 158 12.28 -18.90 3.27
C GLY A 158 11.65 -20.25 2.90
N GLN A 159 11.42 -21.09 3.91
CA GLN A 159 10.86 -22.42 3.73
C GLN A 159 9.45 -22.53 4.35
N SER A 160 8.48 -22.96 3.56
CA SER A 160 7.16 -23.40 4.04
C SER A 160 6.82 -24.77 3.45
N SER A 161 5.98 -25.55 4.14
CA SER A 161 5.51 -26.84 3.62
C SER A 161 4.76 -26.67 2.29
N PHE A 162 4.03 -25.58 2.13
CA PHE A 162 3.30 -25.25 0.92
C PHE A 162 4.24 -24.94 -0.27
N ILE A 163 5.34 -24.21 -0.05
CA ILE A 163 6.35 -23.97 -1.10
C ILE A 163 6.99 -25.29 -1.52
N LYS A 164 7.27 -26.21 -0.59
CA LYS A 164 7.83 -27.54 -0.93
C LYS A 164 6.88 -28.38 -1.77
N GLU A 165 5.57 -28.26 -1.54
CA GLU A 165 4.55 -28.93 -2.34
C GLU A 165 4.52 -28.35 -3.77
N LEU A 166 4.60 -27.03 -3.90
CA LEU A 166 4.71 -26.35 -5.20
C LEU A 166 5.99 -26.72 -5.97
N GLU A 167 7.14 -26.85 -5.29
CA GLU A 167 8.42 -27.28 -5.87
C GLU A 167 8.35 -28.69 -6.49
N GLY A 168 7.42 -29.53 -6.02
CA GLY A 168 7.19 -30.87 -6.55
C GLY A 168 6.28 -30.93 -7.80
N ASP A 169 5.66 -29.82 -8.21
CA ASP A 169 4.67 -29.81 -9.29
C ASP A 169 5.19 -29.07 -10.54
N PRO A 170 5.23 -29.73 -11.72
CA PRO A 170 5.83 -29.16 -12.92
C PRO A 170 5.04 -27.99 -13.53
N GLU A 171 3.80 -27.75 -13.11
CA GLU A 171 3.01 -26.60 -13.56
C GLU A 171 3.35 -25.30 -12.83
N PHE A 172 4.11 -25.39 -11.73
CA PHE A 172 4.53 -24.24 -10.92
C PHE A 172 6.03 -24.02 -11.00
N LEU A 173 6.43 -22.75 -11.16
CA LEU A 173 7.83 -22.35 -11.09
C LEU A 173 8.10 -21.55 -9.81
N ILE A 174 9.19 -21.91 -9.13
CA ILE A 174 9.60 -21.32 -7.87
C ILE A 174 11.05 -20.89 -8.03
N VAL A 175 11.31 -19.60 -7.83
CA VAL A 175 12.65 -19.02 -7.91
C VAL A 175 13.00 -18.46 -6.54
N ASP A 176 14.18 -18.83 -6.03
CA ASP A 176 14.68 -18.27 -4.78
C ASP A 176 15.10 -16.81 -4.99
N VAL A 177 14.76 -15.93 -4.04
CA VAL A 177 15.12 -14.51 -4.14
C VAL A 177 16.63 -14.31 -3.95
N ASP A 178 17.30 -15.25 -3.28
CA ASP A 178 18.74 -15.25 -3.08
C ASP A 178 19.53 -15.87 -4.25
N ASP A 179 18.85 -16.46 -5.25
CA ASP A 179 19.52 -16.94 -6.46
C ASP A 179 19.89 -15.75 -7.38
N ASP A 180 21.09 -15.78 -7.96
CA ASP A 180 21.63 -14.82 -8.94
C ASP A 180 20.85 -14.82 -10.29
N ALA A 181 19.55 -15.13 -10.29
CA ALA A 181 18.69 -15.00 -11.44
C ALA A 181 18.68 -13.52 -11.88
N SER A 182 19.07 -13.29 -13.14
CA SER A 182 19.10 -11.91 -13.65
C SER A 182 17.68 -11.33 -13.64
N GLU A 183 17.55 -10.02 -13.38
CA GLU A 183 16.24 -9.35 -13.43
C GLU A 183 15.53 -9.51 -14.80
N PHE A 184 16.30 -9.77 -15.86
CA PHE A 184 15.78 -10.00 -17.19
C PHE A 184 15.04 -11.34 -17.26
N ASP A 185 15.68 -12.41 -16.79
CA ASP A 185 15.10 -13.77 -16.77
C ASP A 185 13.84 -13.81 -15.91
N LEU A 186 13.84 -13.11 -14.77
CA LEU A 186 12.70 -13.04 -13.87
C LEU A 186 11.48 -12.34 -14.52
N GLY A 187 11.72 -11.34 -15.36
CA GLY A 187 10.66 -10.67 -16.11
C GLY A 187 10.00 -11.58 -17.14
N GLU A 188 10.81 -12.36 -17.88
CA GLU A 188 10.28 -13.34 -18.84
C GLU A 188 9.52 -14.48 -18.14
N ILE A 189 10.00 -14.93 -16.98
CA ILE A 189 9.30 -15.91 -16.16
C ILE A 189 7.93 -15.40 -15.72
N ILE A 190 7.87 -14.19 -15.15
CA ILE A 190 6.60 -13.61 -14.71
C ILE A 190 5.64 -13.45 -15.90
N ALA A 191 6.13 -12.94 -17.03
CA ALA A 191 5.31 -12.75 -18.23
C ALA A 191 4.85 -14.07 -18.88
N SER A 192 5.58 -15.17 -18.66
CA SER A 192 5.23 -16.52 -19.13
C SER A 192 4.40 -17.32 -18.12
N SER A 193 4.02 -16.72 -16.99
CA SER A 193 3.23 -17.37 -15.94
C SER A 193 1.79 -16.87 -15.96
N LYS A 194 0.82 -17.78 -15.86
CA LYS A 194 -0.60 -17.42 -15.85
C LYS A 194 -1.00 -16.72 -14.54
N PHE A 195 -0.58 -17.29 -13.42
CA PHE A 195 -0.87 -16.79 -12.08
C PHE A 195 0.41 -16.51 -11.29
N CYS A 196 0.41 -15.46 -10.46
CA CYS A 196 1.53 -15.12 -9.58
C CYS A 196 1.09 -15.29 -8.14
N LEU A 197 1.67 -16.25 -7.43
CA LEU A 197 1.29 -16.57 -6.06
C LEU A 197 2.02 -15.66 -5.08
N PHE A 198 1.28 -15.16 -4.10
CA PHE A 198 1.78 -14.28 -3.05
C PHE A 198 1.34 -14.84 -1.70
N LEU A 199 2.30 -15.22 -0.88
CA LEU A 199 2.04 -15.70 0.48
C LEU A 199 1.91 -14.52 1.45
N TYR A 200 0.69 -13.99 1.57
CA TYR A 200 0.38 -12.84 2.41
C TYR A 200 0.22 -13.25 3.89
N GLY A 201 0.98 -12.61 4.77
CA GLY A 201 0.90 -12.79 6.22
C GLY A 201 1.79 -13.91 6.78
N THR A 202 2.34 -14.78 5.92
CA THR A 202 3.17 -15.92 6.32
C THR A 202 4.65 -15.73 5.98
N GLY A 203 5.10 -14.48 5.82
CA GLY A 203 6.50 -14.13 5.55
C GLY A 203 6.94 -14.18 4.09
N GLY A 204 6.02 -14.29 3.11
CA GLY A 204 6.35 -14.21 1.69
C GLY A 204 6.65 -12.77 1.23
N ASP A 205 7.43 -12.64 0.15
CA ASP A 205 7.67 -11.34 -0.49
C ASP A 205 6.46 -10.91 -1.34
N VAL A 206 5.82 -9.81 -0.94
CA VAL A 206 4.69 -9.20 -1.66
C VAL A 206 5.05 -7.86 -2.31
N SER A 207 6.34 -7.48 -2.29
CA SER A 207 6.80 -6.19 -2.82
C SER A 207 6.68 -6.10 -4.35
N TRP A 208 6.74 -7.23 -5.04
CA TRP A 208 6.65 -7.34 -6.50
C TRP A 208 5.21 -7.45 -7.03
N LEU A 209 4.20 -7.17 -6.20
CA LEU A 209 2.79 -7.19 -6.62
C LEU A 209 2.53 -6.26 -7.82
N GLY A 210 3.12 -5.06 -7.82
CA GLY A 210 3.04 -4.13 -8.95
C GLY A 210 3.66 -4.67 -10.24
N GLU A 211 4.75 -5.43 -10.13
CA GLU A 211 5.42 -6.07 -11.27
C GLU A 211 4.56 -7.15 -11.91
N ALA A 212 3.98 -8.03 -11.08
CA ALA A 212 3.10 -9.10 -11.56
C ALA A 212 1.91 -8.52 -12.35
N LEU A 213 1.29 -7.46 -11.80
CA LEU A 213 0.23 -6.72 -12.49
C LEU A 213 0.71 -6.16 -13.83
N ARG A 214 1.87 -5.49 -13.85
CA ARG A 214 2.45 -4.87 -15.04
C ARG A 214 2.73 -5.88 -16.16
N LEU A 215 3.25 -7.05 -15.81
CA LEU A 215 3.58 -8.12 -16.76
C LEU A 215 2.37 -9.02 -17.09
N GLY A 216 1.20 -8.73 -16.52
CA GLY A 216 -0.04 -9.43 -16.82
C GLY A 216 -0.15 -10.82 -16.21
N CYS A 217 0.58 -11.08 -15.13
CA CYS A 217 0.48 -12.29 -14.32
C CYS A 217 -0.58 -12.06 -13.23
N VAL A 218 -1.69 -12.81 -13.26
CA VAL A 218 -2.84 -12.56 -12.37
C VAL A 218 -2.46 -12.91 -10.92
N PRO A 219 -2.54 -11.96 -9.96
CA PRO A 219 -2.15 -12.25 -8.58
C PRO A 219 -3.10 -13.24 -7.91
N VAL A 220 -2.51 -14.18 -7.17
CA VAL A 220 -3.20 -15.11 -6.28
C VAL A 220 -2.68 -14.84 -4.87
N LEU A 221 -3.49 -14.16 -4.06
CA LEU A 221 -3.16 -13.83 -2.68
C LEU A 221 -3.58 -14.99 -1.78
N ILE A 222 -2.59 -15.70 -1.25
CA ILE A 222 -2.77 -16.83 -0.36
C ILE A 222 -2.55 -16.33 1.07
N SER A 223 -3.55 -16.48 1.94
CA SER A 223 -3.44 -15.99 3.32
C SER A 223 -4.17 -16.88 4.34
N ASP A 224 -3.66 -16.87 5.57
CA ASP A 224 -4.27 -17.48 6.74
C ASP A 224 -5.24 -16.53 7.49
N ARG A 225 -5.37 -15.29 7.02
CA ARG A 225 -6.21 -14.25 7.64
C ARG A 225 -6.87 -13.35 6.59
N PRO A 226 -7.93 -12.62 6.95
CA PRO A 226 -8.50 -11.62 6.06
C PRO A 226 -7.46 -10.56 5.67
N ILE A 227 -7.34 -10.31 4.37
CA ILE A 227 -6.51 -9.25 3.82
C ILE A 227 -7.31 -7.95 3.87
N GLN A 228 -6.80 -6.93 4.54
CA GLN A 228 -7.55 -5.70 4.82
C GLN A 228 -6.77 -4.42 4.54
N ASP A 229 -5.61 -4.54 3.90
CA ASP A 229 -4.58 -3.51 3.81
C ASP A 229 -3.92 -3.52 2.41
N LEU A 230 -4.59 -4.08 1.41
CA LEU A 230 -4.07 -4.03 0.04
C LEU A 230 -3.85 -2.58 -0.39
N PRO A 231 -2.82 -2.30 -1.20
CA PRO A 231 -2.64 -0.96 -1.73
C PRO A 231 -3.88 -0.52 -2.50
N LEU A 232 -4.26 0.75 -2.34
CA LEU A 232 -5.32 1.40 -3.12
C LEU A 232 -6.70 0.73 -3.02
N MET A 233 -7.06 0.07 -1.91
CA MET A 233 -8.38 -0.59 -1.77
C MET A 233 -9.60 0.32 -2.03
N ASP A 234 -9.49 1.63 -1.83
CA ASP A 234 -10.60 2.56 -2.10
C ASP A 234 -10.77 2.87 -3.60
N VAL A 235 -9.79 2.48 -4.41
CA VAL A 235 -9.74 2.79 -5.85
C VAL A 235 -9.85 1.49 -6.66
N LEU A 236 -9.11 0.46 -6.26
CA LEU A 236 -9.03 -0.81 -6.97
C LEU A 236 -10.02 -1.82 -6.41
N LYS A 237 -10.85 -2.36 -7.31
CA LYS A 237 -11.68 -3.53 -7.01
C LYS A 237 -10.87 -4.80 -7.13
N TRP A 238 -10.11 -5.13 -6.09
CA TRP A 238 -9.20 -6.28 -6.10
C TRP A 238 -9.86 -7.62 -6.45
N SER A 239 -11.14 -7.83 -6.13
CA SER A 239 -11.89 -9.03 -6.52
C SER A 239 -12.08 -9.21 -8.04
N GLU A 240 -11.87 -8.14 -8.83
CA GLU A 240 -11.92 -8.17 -10.29
C GLU A 240 -10.53 -8.37 -10.92
N ILE A 241 -9.45 -8.28 -10.13
CA ILE A 241 -8.06 -8.25 -10.60
C ILE A 241 -7.23 -9.43 -10.07
N ALA A 242 -7.58 -9.94 -8.89
CA ALA A 242 -6.84 -10.97 -8.18
C ALA A 242 -7.74 -12.11 -7.69
N VAL A 243 -7.10 -13.24 -7.40
CA VAL A 243 -7.71 -14.42 -6.78
C VAL A 243 -7.29 -14.46 -5.30
N PHE A 244 -8.21 -14.83 -4.42
CA PHE A 244 -7.97 -14.93 -2.98
C PHE A 244 -8.14 -16.38 -2.54
N VAL A 245 -7.14 -16.91 -1.83
CA VAL A 245 -7.12 -18.31 -1.39
C VAL A 245 -6.77 -18.36 0.10
N GLY A 246 -7.55 -19.12 0.86
CA GLY A 246 -7.26 -19.39 2.28
C GLY A 246 -6.23 -20.51 2.41
N THR A 247 -5.34 -20.43 3.41
CA THR A 247 -4.37 -21.52 3.72
C THR A 247 -5.01 -22.73 4.40
N SER A 248 -6.27 -22.64 4.80
CA SER A 248 -6.99 -23.68 5.54
C SER A 248 -7.57 -24.81 4.67
N GLY A 249 -7.40 -24.76 3.34
CA GLY A 249 -7.97 -25.72 2.39
C GLY A 249 -6.92 -26.53 1.60
N GLY A 250 -7.16 -27.84 1.49
CA GLY A 250 -6.82 -28.76 0.37
C GLY A 250 -5.42 -28.84 -0.26
N GLY A 251 -4.45 -28.02 0.14
CA GLY A 251 -3.09 -28.03 -0.42
C GLY A 251 -3.04 -27.61 -1.89
N ILE A 252 -2.06 -28.13 -2.64
CA ILE A 252 -1.85 -27.78 -4.05
C ILE A 252 -3.01 -28.22 -4.94
N GLY A 253 -3.66 -29.34 -4.63
CA GLY A 253 -4.73 -29.92 -5.45
C GLY A 253 -5.95 -29.00 -5.53
N GLU A 254 -6.37 -28.42 -4.41
CA GLU A 254 -7.45 -27.44 -4.37
C GLU A 254 -7.07 -26.15 -5.09
N LEU A 255 -5.83 -25.67 -4.91
CA LEU A 255 -5.33 -24.50 -5.64
C LEU A 255 -5.42 -24.72 -7.16
N LYS A 256 -4.95 -25.88 -7.66
CA LYS A 256 -5.01 -26.22 -9.08
C LYS A 256 -6.45 -26.30 -9.58
N GLY A 257 -7.34 -26.94 -8.81
CA GLY A 257 -8.77 -27.00 -9.14
C GLY A 257 -9.41 -25.61 -9.24
N LEU A 258 -9.09 -24.72 -8.30
CA LEU A 258 -9.58 -23.35 -8.28
C LEU A 258 -9.05 -22.55 -9.48
N LEU A 259 -7.73 -22.57 -9.72
CA LEU A 259 -7.11 -21.83 -10.82
C LEU A 259 -7.52 -22.39 -12.19
N GLY A 260 -7.64 -23.70 -12.32
CA GLY A 260 -8.11 -24.39 -13.52
C GLY A 260 -9.60 -24.15 -13.80
N GLY A 261 -10.41 -23.91 -12.77
CA GLY A 261 -11.83 -23.56 -12.89
C GLY A 261 -12.09 -22.13 -13.40
N ILE A 262 -11.06 -21.27 -13.46
CA ILE A 262 -11.20 -19.92 -14.00
C ILE A 262 -11.23 -19.99 -15.53
N GLY A 263 -12.41 -19.74 -16.11
CA GLY A 263 -12.60 -19.69 -17.56
C GLY A 263 -11.77 -18.58 -18.23
N GLY A 264 -11.42 -18.80 -19.51
CA GLY A 264 -10.53 -17.92 -20.28
C GLY A 264 -10.96 -16.46 -20.29
N GLU A 265 -12.24 -16.17 -20.57
CA GLU A 265 -12.78 -14.80 -20.59
C GLU A 265 -12.60 -14.08 -19.24
N ARG A 266 -12.87 -14.79 -18.13
CA ARG A 266 -12.70 -14.23 -16.78
C ARG A 266 -11.23 -13.94 -16.49
N TYR A 267 -10.34 -14.86 -16.87
CA TYR A 267 -8.90 -14.70 -16.73
C TYR A 267 -8.38 -13.50 -17.54
N ASP A 268 -8.75 -13.39 -18.82
CA ASP A 268 -8.32 -12.30 -19.69
C ASP A 268 -8.78 -10.93 -19.17
N ARG A 269 -10.00 -10.88 -18.59
CA ARG A 269 -10.50 -9.68 -17.93
C ARG A 269 -9.68 -9.32 -16.69
N MET A 270 -9.39 -10.27 -15.80
CA MET A 270 -8.55 -10.05 -14.62
C MET A 270 -7.17 -9.52 -15.02
N ARG A 271 -6.54 -10.16 -16.01
CA ARG A 271 -5.25 -9.76 -16.56
C ARG A 271 -5.27 -8.34 -17.11
N GLY A 272 -6.24 -8.00 -17.96
CA GLY A 272 -6.36 -6.67 -18.56
C GLY A 272 -6.57 -5.56 -17.53
N LEU A 273 -7.45 -5.79 -16.54
CA LEU A 273 -7.66 -4.85 -15.44
C LEU A 273 -6.41 -4.69 -14.58
N GLY A 274 -5.68 -5.78 -14.32
CA GLY A 274 -4.42 -5.78 -13.57
C GLY A 274 -3.33 -4.95 -14.26
N VAL A 275 -3.11 -5.17 -15.55
CA VAL A 275 -2.14 -4.39 -16.35
C VAL A 275 -2.50 -2.90 -16.33
N THR A 276 -3.79 -2.57 -16.45
CA THR A 276 -4.26 -1.17 -16.38
C THR A 276 -4.02 -0.55 -15.00
N ALA A 277 -4.22 -1.32 -13.93
CA ALA A 277 -4.01 -0.88 -12.55
C ALA A 277 -2.52 -0.72 -12.19
N ALA A 278 -1.61 -1.40 -12.90
CA ALA A 278 -0.17 -1.41 -12.58
C ALA A 278 0.47 -0.02 -12.60
N GLN A 279 -0.02 0.92 -13.43
CA GLN A 279 0.48 2.31 -13.46
C GLN A 279 0.37 3.00 -12.08
N HIS A 280 -0.63 2.61 -11.28
CA HIS A 280 -0.89 3.16 -9.95
C HIS A 280 0.10 2.68 -8.87
N PHE A 281 0.98 1.73 -9.22
CA PHE A 281 2.04 1.20 -8.34
C PHE A 281 3.41 1.81 -8.65
N VAL A 282 3.50 2.65 -9.68
CA VAL A 282 4.76 3.27 -10.11
C VAL A 282 5.05 4.48 -9.24
N TRP A 283 6.26 4.54 -8.68
CA TRP A 283 6.78 5.74 -8.02
C TRP A 283 7.78 6.42 -8.94
N ASN A 284 7.39 7.54 -9.53
CA ASN A 284 8.26 8.32 -10.41
C ASN A 284 9.17 9.26 -9.61
N ASP A 285 10.34 9.61 -10.15
CA ASP A 285 11.21 10.63 -9.54
C ASP A 285 10.48 11.97 -9.37
N SER A 286 9.74 12.38 -10.41
CA SER A 286 8.79 13.49 -10.39
C SER A 286 7.37 12.95 -10.51
N PRO A 287 6.46 13.25 -9.56
CA PRO A 287 5.10 12.72 -9.57
C PRO A 287 4.38 12.94 -10.91
N GLN A 288 3.79 11.89 -11.46
CA GLN A 288 3.01 11.90 -12.70
C GLN A 288 1.54 11.58 -12.45
N PRO A 289 0.60 12.05 -13.28
CA PRO A 289 -0.80 11.69 -13.15
C PRO A 289 -0.99 10.18 -13.02
N PHE A 290 -1.85 9.77 -12.08
CA PHE A 290 -2.19 8.37 -11.78
C PHE A 290 -1.07 7.50 -11.19
N ASP A 291 0.10 8.07 -10.89
CA ASP A 291 1.16 7.32 -10.21
C ASP A 291 0.87 7.08 -8.72
N ALA A 292 1.71 6.28 -8.05
CA ALA A 292 1.49 5.88 -6.66
C ALA A 292 1.33 7.09 -5.72
N PHE A 293 2.09 8.17 -5.93
CA PHE A 293 1.95 9.39 -5.15
C PHE A 293 0.54 10.00 -5.34
N HIS A 294 0.12 10.24 -6.59
CA HIS A 294 -1.19 10.84 -6.87
C HIS A 294 -2.35 9.95 -6.43
N MET A 295 -2.19 8.64 -6.47
CA MET A 295 -3.22 7.71 -6.02
C MET A 295 -3.36 7.69 -4.49
N VAL A 296 -2.25 7.79 -3.74
CA VAL A 296 -2.31 8.01 -2.29
C VAL A 296 -2.91 9.38 -1.96
N MET A 297 -2.56 10.42 -2.72
CA MET A 297 -3.18 11.74 -2.58
C MET A 297 -4.69 11.73 -2.85
N TYR A 298 -5.14 10.93 -3.82
CA TYR A 298 -6.57 10.72 -4.08
C TYR A 298 -7.26 9.98 -2.92
N GLN A 299 -6.63 8.96 -2.34
CA GLN A 299 -7.18 8.29 -1.15
C GLN A 299 -7.29 9.23 0.06
N LEU A 300 -6.33 10.14 0.25
CA LEU A 300 -6.43 11.21 1.24
C LEU A 300 -7.57 12.18 0.91
N TRP A 301 -7.70 12.58 -0.37
CA TRP A 301 -8.80 13.43 -0.81
C TRP A 301 -10.17 12.81 -0.52
N LEU A 302 -10.34 11.49 -0.66
CA LEU A 302 -11.58 10.79 -0.30
C LEU A 302 -11.93 10.93 1.20
N ARG A 303 -10.93 11.13 2.07
CA ARG A 303 -11.06 11.26 3.53
C ARG A 303 -11.13 12.70 4.03
N ARG A 304 -11.18 13.68 3.13
CA ARG A 304 -11.11 15.12 3.48
C ARG A 304 -12.31 15.66 4.26
N HIS A 305 -13.43 14.96 4.25
CA HIS A 305 -14.67 15.40 4.88
C HIS A 305 -14.76 14.83 6.29
N VAL A 306 -14.70 15.70 7.29
CA VAL A 306 -14.77 15.32 8.70
C VAL A 306 -15.75 16.19 9.46
N ILE A 307 -16.32 15.64 10.52
CA ILE A 307 -17.13 16.42 11.45
C ILE A 307 -16.21 17.37 12.21
N ARG A 308 -16.56 18.66 12.19
CA ARG A 308 -15.86 19.70 12.95
C ARG A 308 -16.71 20.10 14.15
N TYR A 309 -16.17 19.98 15.36
CA TYR A 309 -16.81 20.43 16.57
C TYR A 309 -16.78 21.96 16.64
N ALA A 310 -17.92 22.56 16.98
CA ALA A 310 -17.99 23.99 17.24
C ALA A 310 -17.03 24.36 18.35
N ARG A 311 -16.27 25.44 18.15
CA ARG A 311 -15.47 26.04 19.22
C ARG A 311 -16.48 26.51 20.28
N ARG A 312 -16.40 25.99 21.50
CA ARG A 312 -17.10 26.64 22.62
C ARG A 312 -16.43 28.00 22.76
N GLU A 313 -17.09 29.06 22.32
CA GLU A 313 -16.80 30.39 22.85
C GLU A 313 -17.07 30.27 24.34
N GLU A 314 -16.02 30.46 25.14
CA GLU A 314 -16.16 30.55 26.59
C GLU A 314 -17.08 31.76 26.83
N TRP A 315 -18.30 31.50 27.26
CA TRP A 315 -19.17 32.54 27.80
C TRP A 315 -18.44 33.08 29.03
N VAL A 316 -17.93 34.31 28.89
CA VAL A 316 -17.22 35.08 29.93
C VAL A 316 -18.06 35.20 31.18
#